data_AF-A0A7Y0KU88-F1
#
_entry.id   AF-A0A7Y0KU88-F1
#
_cell.length_a   1.000
_cell.length_b   1.000
_cell.length_c   1.000
_cell.angle_alpha   90.00
_cell.angle_beta   90.00
_cell.angle_gamma   90.00
#
_symmetry.space_group_name_H-M   'P 1'
#
loop_
_entity.id
_entity.type
_entity.pdbx_description
1 polymer ?
#
loop_
_entity_poly.entity_id
_entity_poly.type
_entity_poly.pdbx_seq_one_letter_code
_entity_poly.pdbx_strand_id
1 'polypeptide(L)'
;YDSGRIYKARGGTDELILNGLDSADIKSFNGESFSGLTDYTTIGEQAIYQGTAFDILSLKNGDEIYLQGFEKITTEDNSYRIREGMSDSTKEQWNLNAMDAASAWRFNKGSDKVKLVSLDTGLKDEADNPTDVHNEIDHVQNESAKSSNSHGHRSMSVMAAKHDSENLAGIAPGSQLVAYNVWADGVLDSIEDAKDKRDCGERLVFQNGAGFGGSDFTTAEMTASLDETESYAFFAASAGNDGDKTSVAGAGGLAPFQTSHANVASVGALEFTGTEEIDAITGGSITNVTGTQLDADSNAGWNLTLVAPEASKAIDANGTLSTFTKTSCANPNVAGAAAIVWSENLSLTGGEIREILTTSAMDLGATGRDDTYGAGTVNIDSAVRRAHALSVDNELASLYSNTEFLA
;
A
#
# COMPACT_ATOMS: atom_id res chain seq x y z
N TYR A 1 -16.07 2.50 -34.30
CA TYR A 1 -15.87 3.90 -34.65
C TYR A 1 -16.74 4.69 -33.71
N ASP A 2 -16.09 5.35 -32.76
CA ASP A 2 -16.65 6.08 -31.62
C ASP A 2 -17.29 5.16 -30.56
N SER A 3 -16.65 4.03 -30.24
CA SER A 3 -17.01 3.19 -29.10
C SER A 3 -15.96 3.25 -27.99
N GLY A 4 -16.42 3.31 -26.74
CA GLY A 4 -15.58 3.20 -25.54
C GLY A 4 -15.69 1.81 -24.92
N ARG A 5 -14.57 1.24 -24.47
CA ARG A 5 -14.54 -0.04 -23.76
C ARG A 5 -13.71 0.07 -22.49
N ILE A 6 -14.20 -0.54 -21.41
CA ILE A 6 -13.52 -0.55 -20.12
C ILE A 6 -12.97 -1.95 -19.87
N TYR A 7 -11.68 -2.02 -19.52
CA TYR A 7 -11.03 -3.24 -19.08
C TYR A 7 -10.43 -3.02 -17.70
N LYS A 8 -10.71 -3.97 -16.80
CA LYS A 8 -10.13 -4.03 -15.45
C LYS A 8 -9.37 -5.33 -15.31
N ALA A 9 -8.09 -5.20 -15.05
CA ALA A 9 -7.21 -6.28 -14.67
C ALA A 9 -7.13 -6.39 -13.13
N ARG A 10 -6.48 -7.44 -12.64
CA ARG A 10 -6.31 -7.70 -11.20
C ARG A 10 -4.99 -7.14 -10.68
N GLY A 11 -4.06 -6.83 -11.58
CA GLY A 11 -2.73 -6.33 -11.26
C GLY A 11 -1.68 -7.44 -11.18
N GLY A 12 -0.56 -7.13 -10.53
CA GLY A 12 0.63 -7.96 -10.39
C GLY A 12 1.51 -7.85 -11.62
N THR A 13 0.95 -8.21 -12.78
CA THR A 13 1.67 -8.33 -14.05
C THR A 13 0.75 -8.43 -15.29
N ASP A 14 -0.43 -7.85 -15.24
CA ASP A 14 -1.44 -8.07 -16.27
C ASP A 14 -1.10 -7.37 -17.60
N GLU A 15 -1.36 -8.08 -18.70
CA GLU A 15 -1.06 -7.67 -20.07
C GLU A 15 -2.34 -7.54 -20.91
N LEU A 16 -2.50 -6.38 -21.56
CA LEU A 16 -3.51 -6.19 -22.59
C LEU A 16 -2.94 -6.51 -23.97
N ILE A 17 -3.43 -7.58 -24.59
CA ILE A 17 -3.04 -7.97 -25.96
C ILE A 17 -4.07 -7.44 -26.97
N LEU A 18 -3.65 -6.48 -27.80
CA LEU A 18 -4.44 -5.81 -28.82
C LEU A 18 -4.28 -6.51 -30.18
N ASN A 19 -4.82 -7.71 -30.30
CA ASN A 19 -4.77 -8.48 -31.55
C ASN A 19 -5.40 -7.71 -32.73
N GLY A 20 -4.70 -7.69 -33.85
CA GLY A 20 -5.08 -7.01 -35.08
C GLY A 20 -4.88 -5.49 -35.08
N LEU A 21 -4.20 -4.94 -34.06
CA LEU A 21 -3.77 -3.54 -34.03
C LEU A 21 -2.24 -3.47 -34.02
N ASP A 22 -1.69 -2.67 -34.93
CA ASP A 22 -0.29 -2.28 -34.88
C ASP A 22 -0.14 -1.06 -33.96
N SER A 23 1.07 -0.82 -33.47
CA SER A 23 1.41 0.40 -32.71
C SER A 23 1.01 1.68 -33.45
N ALA A 24 1.07 1.65 -34.78
CA ALA A 24 0.68 2.76 -35.64
C ALA A 24 -0.84 3.03 -35.65
N ASP A 25 -1.69 2.14 -35.14
CA ASP A 25 -3.14 2.35 -35.03
C ASP A 25 -3.51 3.12 -33.76
N ILE A 26 -2.61 3.17 -32.78
CA ILE A 26 -2.81 3.91 -31.53
C ILE A 26 -2.47 5.39 -31.79
N LYS A 27 -3.34 6.26 -31.29
CA LYS A 27 -3.18 7.72 -31.41
C LYS A 27 -2.47 8.28 -30.18
N SER A 28 -2.96 7.94 -29.00
CA SER A 28 -2.48 8.50 -27.74
C SER A 28 -2.72 7.57 -26.56
N PHE A 29 -1.90 7.71 -25.53
CA PHE A 29 -2.14 7.15 -24.21
C PHE A 29 -2.12 8.28 -23.18
N ASN A 30 -3.19 8.41 -22.40
CA ASN A 30 -3.40 9.49 -21.43
C ASN A 30 -3.18 10.91 -22.01
N GLY A 31 -3.63 11.12 -23.25
CA GLY A 31 -3.47 12.37 -23.98
C GLY A 31 -2.08 12.58 -24.62
N GLU A 32 -1.07 11.79 -24.27
CA GLU A 32 0.25 11.85 -24.89
C GLU A 32 0.29 11.07 -26.21
N SER A 33 0.97 11.60 -27.23
CA SER A 33 1.05 10.93 -28.54
C SER A 33 1.72 9.56 -28.43
N PHE A 34 1.06 8.53 -28.96
CA PHE A 34 1.53 7.15 -28.88
C PHE A 34 2.57 6.85 -29.97
N SER A 35 3.73 7.51 -29.89
CA SER A 35 4.82 7.29 -30.84
C SER A 35 6.17 7.61 -30.21
N GLY A 36 7.15 6.73 -30.42
CA GLY A 36 8.55 6.98 -30.08
C GLY A 36 8.95 6.66 -28.63
N LEU A 37 8.07 6.04 -27.84
CA LEU A 37 8.33 5.61 -26.47
C LEU A 37 8.05 4.11 -26.32
N THR A 38 8.83 3.44 -25.47
CA THR A 38 8.58 2.06 -24.98
C THR A 38 7.95 2.05 -23.59
N ASP A 39 7.93 3.22 -22.93
CA ASP A 39 7.46 3.43 -21.56
C ASP A 39 6.47 4.59 -21.52
N TYR A 40 5.26 4.32 -21.03
CA TYR A 40 4.21 5.30 -20.81
C TYR A 40 3.80 5.28 -19.35
N THR A 41 4.62 5.88 -18.50
CA THR A 41 4.44 5.84 -17.05
C THR A 41 3.77 7.10 -16.48
N THR A 42 3.67 8.18 -17.26
CA THR A 42 2.97 9.41 -16.86
C THR A 42 1.46 9.16 -16.75
N ILE A 43 0.81 9.69 -15.70
CA ILE A 43 -0.64 9.57 -15.51
C ILE A 43 -1.45 10.44 -16.48
N GLY A 44 -0.91 11.56 -16.98
CA GLY A 44 -1.54 12.37 -18.03
C GLY A 44 -3.04 12.62 -17.81
N GLU A 45 -3.84 12.58 -18.87
CA GLU A 45 -5.30 12.59 -18.78
C GLU A 45 -5.85 11.23 -18.31
N GLN A 46 -6.77 11.25 -17.34
CA GLN A 46 -7.47 10.07 -16.84
C GLN A 46 -8.98 10.21 -17.04
N ALA A 47 -9.66 9.11 -17.31
CA ALA A 47 -11.12 9.05 -17.34
C ALA A 47 -11.66 8.65 -15.96
N ILE A 48 -12.68 9.35 -15.45
CA ILE A 48 -13.36 8.98 -14.20
C ILE A 48 -14.67 8.29 -14.53
N TYR A 49 -14.82 7.05 -14.06
CA TYR A 49 -16.06 6.29 -14.24
C TYR A 49 -16.30 5.36 -13.06
N GLN A 50 -17.55 5.28 -12.58
CA GLN A 50 -17.94 4.45 -11.44
C GLN A 50 -16.95 4.55 -10.26
N GLY A 51 -16.61 5.78 -9.88
CA GLY A 51 -15.80 6.03 -8.70
C GLY A 51 -14.30 5.85 -8.82
N THR A 52 -13.75 5.45 -9.96
CA THR A 52 -12.30 5.26 -10.11
C THR A 52 -11.77 5.93 -11.38
N ALA A 53 -10.45 6.14 -11.41
CA ALA A 53 -9.72 6.66 -12.55
C ALA A 53 -9.21 5.53 -13.46
N PHE A 54 -9.24 5.75 -14.77
CA PHE A 54 -8.74 4.85 -15.80
C PHE A 54 -7.76 5.56 -16.72
N ASP A 55 -6.71 4.83 -17.11
CA ASP A 55 -5.86 5.23 -18.23
C ASP A 55 -6.68 5.21 -19.53
N ILE A 56 -6.39 6.13 -20.45
CA ILE A 56 -7.09 6.29 -21.73
C ILE A 56 -6.17 5.94 -22.88
N LEU A 57 -6.46 4.86 -23.60
CA LEU A 57 -5.81 4.52 -24.87
C LEU A 57 -6.75 4.90 -26.03
N SER A 58 -6.42 5.98 -26.73
CA SER A 58 -7.21 6.45 -27.88
C SER A 58 -6.63 5.89 -29.18
N LEU A 59 -7.50 5.37 -30.05
CA LEU A 59 -7.13 4.83 -31.36
C LEU A 59 -7.37 5.86 -32.47
N LYS A 60 -6.63 5.75 -33.58
CA LYS A 60 -6.77 6.66 -34.74
C LYS A 60 -8.13 6.57 -35.43
N ASN A 61 -8.84 5.47 -35.22
CA ASN A 61 -10.16 5.24 -35.77
C ASN A 61 -11.31 5.87 -34.93
N GLY A 62 -10.99 6.56 -33.83
CA GLY A 62 -11.94 7.22 -32.93
C GLY A 62 -12.42 6.38 -31.75
N ASP A 63 -12.08 5.09 -31.67
CA ASP A 63 -12.41 4.26 -30.51
C ASP A 63 -11.46 4.56 -29.32
N GLU A 64 -11.97 4.38 -28.10
CA GLU A 64 -11.20 4.55 -26.86
C GLU A 64 -11.26 3.29 -25.99
N ILE A 65 -10.14 2.98 -25.34
CA ILE A 65 -10.00 1.87 -24.42
C ILE A 65 -9.56 2.44 -23.06
N TYR A 66 -10.36 2.19 -22.03
CA TYR A 66 -10.11 2.63 -20.66
C TYR A 66 -9.55 1.47 -19.83
N LEU A 67 -8.40 1.68 -19.19
CA LEU A 67 -7.61 0.63 -18.56
C LEU A 67 -7.36 0.91 -17.08
N GLN A 68 -7.45 -0.14 -16.26
CA GLN A 68 -7.05 -0.14 -14.85
C GLN A 68 -6.40 -1.48 -14.51
N GLY A 69 -5.32 -1.44 -13.72
CA GLY A 69 -4.61 -2.64 -13.23
C GLY A 69 -3.78 -3.38 -14.29
N PHE A 70 -3.42 -2.73 -15.40
CA PHE A 70 -2.56 -3.33 -16.43
C PHE A 70 -1.15 -2.74 -16.33
N GLU A 71 -0.14 -3.59 -16.49
CA GLU A 71 1.27 -3.21 -16.46
C GLU A 71 1.88 -3.13 -17.87
N LYS A 72 1.24 -3.79 -18.84
CA LYS A 72 1.73 -3.95 -20.20
C LYS A 72 0.62 -3.86 -21.25
N ILE A 73 0.93 -3.22 -22.38
CA ILE A 73 0.13 -3.26 -23.61
C ILE A 73 0.98 -3.91 -24.70
N THR A 74 0.40 -4.86 -25.45
CA THR A 74 1.06 -5.51 -26.58
C THR A 74 0.21 -5.39 -27.84
N THR A 75 0.84 -4.88 -28.90
CA THR A 75 0.32 -4.80 -30.27
C THR A 75 0.91 -5.94 -31.11
N GLU A 76 0.48 -6.09 -32.36
CA GLU A 76 1.03 -7.11 -33.28
C GLU A 76 2.53 -6.93 -33.53
N ASP A 77 3.04 -5.70 -33.43
CA ASP A 77 4.41 -5.33 -33.77
C ASP A 77 5.31 -4.98 -32.57
N ASN A 78 4.75 -4.77 -31.37
CA ASN A 78 5.52 -4.30 -30.22
C ASN A 78 4.84 -4.49 -28.85
N SER A 79 5.58 -4.21 -27.77
CA SER A 79 5.09 -4.19 -26.39
C SER A 79 5.52 -2.92 -25.65
N TYR A 80 4.67 -2.44 -24.76
CA TYR A 80 4.80 -1.16 -24.06
C TYR A 80 4.53 -1.31 -22.56
N ARG A 81 5.38 -0.71 -21.73
CA ARG A 81 5.20 -0.70 -20.28
C ARG A 81 4.35 0.51 -19.87
N ILE A 82 3.37 0.28 -19.00
CA ILE A 82 2.47 1.30 -18.45
C ILE A 82 2.46 1.34 -16.91
N ARG A 83 3.56 0.86 -16.30
CA ARG A 83 3.88 0.95 -14.88
C ARG A 83 5.27 1.54 -14.67
N GLU A 84 5.59 2.02 -13.48
CA GLU A 84 6.97 2.43 -13.20
C GLU A 84 7.97 1.26 -13.40
N GLY A 85 9.18 1.62 -13.83
CA GLY A 85 10.26 0.66 -14.01
C GLY A 85 10.83 0.19 -12.67
N MET A 86 11.01 -1.13 -12.56
CA MET A 86 11.62 -1.74 -11.38
C MET A 86 13.12 -1.89 -11.62
N SER A 87 13.93 -1.47 -10.64
CA SER A 87 15.38 -1.70 -10.61
C SER A 87 15.71 -3.17 -10.29
N ASP A 88 16.99 -3.55 -10.45
CA ASP A 88 17.48 -4.86 -10.00
C ASP A 88 17.25 -5.09 -8.49
N SER A 89 17.24 -4.04 -7.68
CA SER A 89 17.00 -4.12 -6.24
C SER A 89 15.54 -4.37 -5.86
N THR A 90 14.59 -4.04 -6.75
CA THR A 90 13.15 -4.02 -6.48
C THR A 90 12.36 -5.05 -7.27
N LYS A 91 12.88 -5.54 -8.41
CA LYS A 91 12.17 -6.51 -9.28
C LYS A 91 11.79 -7.83 -8.58
N GLU A 92 12.56 -8.21 -7.56
CA GLU A 92 12.37 -9.41 -6.74
C GLU A 92 11.54 -9.15 -5.46
N GLN A 93 11.20 -7.90 -5.16
CA GLN A 93 10.36 -7.55 -4.02
C GLN A 93 8.90 -7.91 -4.32
N TRP A 94 8.57 -9.18 -4.09
CA TRP A 94 7.26 -9.73 -4.40
C TRP A 94 6.11 -8.94 -3.75
N ASN A 95 6.34 -8.34 -2.57
CA ASN A 95 5.34 -7.52 -1.90
C ASN A 95 4.95 -6.29 -2.72
N LEU A 96 5.91 -5.65 -3.40
CA LEU A 96 5.64 -4.51 -4.27
C LEU A 96 4.86 -4.95 -5.51
N ASN A 97 5.24 -6.08 -6.10
CA ASN A 97 4.59 -6.60 -7.30
C ASN A 97 3.17 -7.08 -6.98
N ALA A 98 2.97 -7.85 -5.92
CA ALA A 98 1.66 -8.39 -5.52
C ALA A 98 0.62 -7.33 -5.13
N MET A 99 1.06 -6.11 -4.83
CA MET A 99 0.20 -5.00 -4.43
C MET A 99 0.13 -3.87 -5.47
N ASP A 100 0.70 -4.04 -6.65
CA ASP A 100 0.75 -3.00 -7.70
C ASP A 100 1.41 -1.67 -7.30
N ALA A 101 2.45 -1.74 -6.46
CA ALA A 101 3.14 -0.53 -6.01
C ALA A 101 3.70 0.29 -7.20
N ALA A 102 4.27 -0.38 -8.20
CA ALA A 102 4.86 0.28 -9.37
C ALA A 102 3.82 0.99 -10.27
N SER A 103 2.59 0.48 -10.34
CA SER A 103 1.50 1.13 -11.06
C SER A 103 1.00 2.35 -10.26
N ALA A 104 0.90 2.22 -8.93
CA ALA A 104 0.53 3.33 -8.05
C ALA A 104 1.55 4.47 -8.03
N TRP A 105 2.86 4.19 -8.12
CA TRP A 105 3.91 5.21 -8.08
C TRP A 105 3.89 6.18 -9.28
N ARG A 106 3.15 5.84 -10.35
CA ARG A 106 2.85 6.76 -11.44
C ARG A 106 2.05 7.99 -10.96
N PHE A 107 1.25 7.84 -9.91
CA PHE A 107 0.48 8.93 -9.29
C PHE A 107 1.34 9.71 -8.31
N ASN A 108 1.85 9.04 -7.28
CA ASN A 108 2.71 9.64 -6.28
C ASN A 108 3.52 8.57 -5.53
N LYS A 109 4.57 9.00 -4.80
CA LYS A 109 5.40 8.15 -3.94
C LYS A 109 5.29 8.53 -2.46
N GLY A 110 4.18 9.13 -2.07
CA GLY A 110 3.99 9.74 -0.75
C GLY A 110 4.15 11.27 -0.79
N SER A 111 3.83 11.90 0.34
CA SER A 111 3.85 13.35 0.52
C SER A 111 4.44 13.71 1.88
N ASP A 112 5.19 14.81 1.93
CA ASP A 112 5.66 15.43 3.17
C ASP A 112 4.51 15.87 4.11
N LYS A 113 3.25 15.81 3.69
CA LYS A 113 2.05 16.02 4.53
C LYS A 113 1.52 14.75 5.19
N VAL A 114 2.10 13.60 4.90
CA VAL A 114 1.75 12.31 5.52
C VAL A 114 2.93 11.81 6.33
N LYS A 115 2.71 11.59 7.63
CA LYS A 115 3.67 11.02 8.56
C LYS A 115 3.38 9.53 8.75
N LEU A 116 4.31 8.68 8.33
CA LEU A 116 4.35 7.27 8.69
C LEU A 116 4.99 7.13 10.06
N VAL A 117 4.20 6.69 11.04
CA VAL A 117 4.60 6.58 12.44
C VAL A 117 4.76 5.10 12.80
N SER A 118 5.99 4.67 13.08
CA SER A 118 6.28 3.31 13.52
C SER A 118 6.15 3.20 15.04
N LEU A 119 5.12 2.48 15.50
CA LEU A 119 4.89 2.10 16.88
C LEU A 119 5.49 0.71 17.12
N ASP A 120 6.81 0.66 17.29
CA ASP A 120 7.60 -0.57 17.24
C ASP A 120 8.80 -0.49 18.20
N THR A 121 9.91 -1.17 17.93
CA THR A 121 11.10 -1.19 18.79
C THR A 121 11.97 0.06 18.64
N GLY A 122 11.52 1.08 17.91
CA GLY A 122 12.30 2.25 17.55
C GLY A 122 13.54 1.93 16.70
N LEU A 123 14.55 2.79 16.80
CA LEU A 123 15.83 2.67 16.09
C LEU A 123 16.88 1.99 16.95
N LYS A 124 17.91 1.45 16.32
CA LYS A 124 18.89 0.62 17.01
C LYS A 124 19.93 1.48 17.75
N ASP A 125 20.29 1.12 18.99
CA ASP A 125 21.40 1.71 19.75
C ASP A 125 22.63 0.82 19.62
N GLU A 126 23.57 1.17 18.76
CA GLU A 126 24.86 0.50 18.66
C GLU A 126 25.97 1.52 18.96
N ALA A 127 26.47 1.48 20.21
CA ALA A 127 27.54 2.36 20.66
C ALA A 127 28.72 2.35 19.65
N ASP A 128 29.19 3.54 19.28
CA ASP A 128 30.24 3.80 18.28
C ASP A 128 29.87 3.59 16.79
N ASN A 129 28.58 3.41 16.43
CA ASN A 129 28.14 3.41 15.02
C ASN A 129 27.55 4.78 14.61
N PRO A 130 28.16 5.51 13.63
CA PRO A 130 27.82 6.90 13.32
C PRO A 130 26.45 7.15 12.67
N THR A 131 25.56 6.16 12.51
CA THR A 131 24.26 6.40 11.87
C THR A 131 23.04 5.92 12.66
N ASP A 132 23.13 4.92 13.55
CA ASP A 132 21.99 4.35 14.32
C ASP A 132 20.74 3.97 13.49
N VAL A 133 20.86 4.10 12.17
CA VAL A 133 19.85 4.11 11.11
C VAL A 133 20.62 3.83 9.83
N HIS A 134 20.32 2.75 9.12
CA HIS A 134 20.92 2.52 7.82
C HIS A 134 20.41 3.52 6.76
N ASN A 135 21.24 3.76 5.75
CA ASN A 135 21.06 4.80 4.73
C ASN A 135 19.72 4.75 3.97
N GLU A 136 19.03 3.61 3.85
CA GLU A 136 17.74 3.55 3.13
C GLU A 136 16.62 4.31 3.86
N ILE A 137 16.74 4.50 5.17
CA ILE A 137 15.76 5.23 5.98
C ILE A 137 16.40 6.37 6.79
N ASP A 138 17.50 6.95 6.32
CA ASP A 138 18.24 8.05 6.97
C ASP A 138 17.41 9.33 7.22
N HIS A 139 16.25 9.45 6.58
CA HIS A 139 15.27 10.53 6.77
C HIS A 139 14.31 10.32 7.95
N VAL A 140 14.44 9.21 8.69
CA VAL A 140 13.63 8.94 9.87
C VAL A 140 13.89 9.93 11.00
N GLN A 141 12.82 10.39 11.64
CA GLN A 141 12.87 11.18 12.87
C GLN A 141 12.69 10.25 14.07
N ASN A 142 13.69 10.16 14.93
CA ASN A 142 13.64 9.34 16.14
C ASN A 142 13.08 10.14 17.33
N GLU A 143 11.92 9.74 17.85
CA GLU A 143 11.22 10.48 18.90
C GLU A 143 11.31 9.80 20.28
N SER A 144 12.07 8.72 20.38
CA SER A 144 12.07 7.81 21.54
C SER A 144 13.47 7.26 21.85
N ALA A 145 13.59 6.54 22.97
CA ALA A 145 14.81 5.82 23.31
C ALA A 145 15.11 4.73 22.28
N LYS A 146 16.37 4.63 21.83
CA LYS A 146 16.82 3.56 20.94
C LYS A 146 16.75 2.18 21.64
N SER A 147 16.74 1.11 20.86
CA SER A 147 16.70 -0.28 21.34
C SER A 147 17.80 -1.14 20.72
N SER A 148 18.03 -2.36 21.20
CA SER A 148 18.93 -3.31 20.52
C SER A 148 18.21 -4.16 19.44
N ASN A 149 16.92 -3.90 19.17
CA ASN A 149 16.08 -4.72 18.30
C ASN A 149 15.79 -3.99 16.98
N SER A 150 16.09 -4.65 15.86
CA SER A 150 15.90 -4.09 14.52
C SER A 150 14.49 -4.30 13.93
N HIS A 151 13.53 -4.78 14.72
CA HIS A 151 12.17 -5.05 14.26
C HIS A 151 11.51 -3.79 13.67
N GLY A 152 11.53 -2.67 14.39
CA GLY A 152 11.02 -1.38 13.90
C GLY A 152 11.76 -0.88 12.65
N HIS A 153 13.09 -1.04 12.61
CA HIS A 153 13.90 -0.66 11.45
C HIS A 153 13.46 -1.40 10.17
N ARG A 154 13.20 -2.71 10.28
CA ARG A 154 12.70 -3.52 9.15
C ARG A 154 11.32 -3.06 8.72
N SER A 155 10.39 -2.84 9.65
CA SER A 155 9.06 -2.31 9.36
C SER A 155 9.12 -0.98 8.62
N MET A 156 9.96 -0.05 9.09
CA MET A 156 10.17 1.25 8.46
C MET A 156 10.78 1.15 7.06
N SER A 157 11.70 0.21 6.83
CA SER A 157 12.27 -0.03 5.50
C SER A 157 11.20 -0.47 4.48
N VAL A 158 10.27 -1.34 4.89
CA VAL A 158 9.13 -1.74 4.03
C VAL A 158 8.23 -0.55 3.71
N MET A 159 7.99 0.33 4.69
CA MET A 159 7.13 1.49 4.51
C MET A 159 7.73 2.56 3.60
N ALA A 160 8.98 2.95 3.83
CA ALA A 160 9.51 4.22 3.29
C ALA A 160 11.01 4.21 2.95
N ALA A 161 11.66 3.05 2.77
CA ALA A 161 13.01 3.03 2.20
C ALA A 161 13.08 3.83 0.88
N LYS A 162 14.12 4.66 0.74
CA LYS A 162 14.30 5.53 -0.43
C LYS A 162 14.36 4.76 -1.74
N HIS A 163 13.98 5.43 -2.83
CA HIS A 163 14.06 4.89 -4.19
C HIS A 163 15.34 5.37 -4.88
N ASP A 164 16.49 4.78 -4.56
CA ASP A 164 17.78 5.13 -5.16
C ASP A 164 18.40 4.00 -5.98
N SER A 165 17.62 2.96 -6.29
CA SER A 165 18.02 1.74 -7.01
C SER A 165 19.03 0.86 -6.26
N GLU A 166 19.31 1.15 -4.99
CA GLU A 166 20.11 0.30 -4.12
C GLU A 166 19.21 -0.61 -3.28
N ASN A 167 19.70 -1.78 -2.88
CA ASN A 167 19.14 -2.68 -1.85
C ASN A 167 17.65 -3.06 -1.92
N LEU A 168 16.74 -2.14 -1.57
CA LEU A 168 15.27 -2.29 -1.61
C LEU A 168 14.58 -0.92 -1.76
N ALA A 169 13.31 -0.91 -2.15
CA ALA A 169 12.43 0.26 -2.15
C ALA A 169 11.27 0.08 -1.16
N GLY A 170 10.97 1.15 -0.41
CA GLY A 170 9.77 1.24 0.40
C GLY A 170 8.57 1.67 -0.43
N ILE A 171 7.37 1.51 0.13
CA ILE A 171 6.13 1.82 -0.59
C ILE A 171 5.92 3.33 -0.76
N ALA A 172 6.21 4.14 0.26
CA ALA A 172 5.90 5.58 0.28
C ALA A 172 7.12 6.43 0.73
N PRO A 173 8.25 6.41 -0.01
CA PRO A 173 9.49 7.10 0.37
C PRO A 173 9.40 8.63 0.42
N GLY A 174 8.36 9.23 -0.18
CA GLY A 174 8.11 10.66 -0.15
C GLY A 174 7.37 11.12 1.11
N SER A 175 6.93 10.19 1.96
CA SER A 175 6.28 10.50 3.23
C SER A 175 7.31 10.79 4.32
N GLN A 176 6.92 11.57 5.33
CA GLN A 176 7.75 11.69 6.54
C GLN A 176 7.73 10.35 7.30
N LEU A 177 8.84 10.00 7.95
CA LEU A 177 8.98 8.76 8.69
C LEU A 177 9.39 9.06 10.14
N VAL A 178 8.65 8.51 11.10
CA VAL A 178 8.82 8.78 12.53
C VAL A 178 8.91 7.47 13.30
N ALA A 179 9.85 7.37 14.23
CA ALA A 179 10.10 6.15 15.01
C ALA A 179 9.83 6.34 16.50
N TYR A 180 8.98 5.46 17.05
CA TYR A 180 8.75 5.31 18.47
C TYR A 180 9.15 3.90 18.94
N ASN A 181 9.85 3.84 20.08
CA ASN A 181 10.13 2.65 20.85
C ASN A 181 9.07 2.51 21.94
N VAL A 182 7.99 1.82 21.60
CA VAL A 182 6.83 1.69 22.50
C VAL A 182 7.10 0.75 23.68
N TRP A 183 8.23 0.03 23.71
CA TRP A 183 8.68 -0.69 24.92
C TRP A 183 9.32 0.22 25.96
N ALA A 184 9.83 1.39 25.54
CA ALA A 184 10.36 2.40 26.45
C ALA A 184 9.25 3.35 26.91
N ASP A 185 8.43 3.82 25.96
CA ASP A 185 7.54 4.96 26.19
C ASP A 185 6.07 4.56 26.31
N GLY A 186 5.66 3.37 25.87
CA GLY A 186 4.26 2.98 25.78
C GLY A 186 3.60 3.40 24.47
N VAL A 187 2.58 2.67 24.04
CA VAL A 187 1.88 2.88 22.76
C VAL A 187 1.04 4.14 22.81
N LEU A 188 0.24 4.30 23.89
CA LEU A 188 -0.65 5.44 24.02
C LEU A 188 0.15 6.74 24.07
N ASP A 189 1.18 6.81 24.92
CA ASP A 189 2.03 8.01 25.03
C ASP A 189 2.74 8.34 23.71
N SER A 190 3.15 7.32 22.94
CA SER A 190 3.72 7.52 21.60
C SER A 190 2.70 8.07 20.60
N ILE A 191 1.44 7.62 20.65
CA ILE A 191 0.36 8.16 19.82
C ILE A 191 0.07 9.62 20.22
N GLU A 192 -0.03 9.91 21.51
CA GLU A 192 -0.28 11.26 22.03
C GLU A 192 0.85 12.24 21.67
N ASP A 193 2.11 11.83 21.79
CA ASP A 193 3.25 12.65 21.38
C ASP A 193 3.27 12.91 19.85
N ALA A 194 2.93 11.89 19.03
CA ALA A 194 2.80 12.06 17.59
C ALA A 194 1.66 13.02 17.21
N LYS A 195 0.55 13.00 17.96
CA LYS A 195 -0.57 13.95 17.81
C LYS A 195 -0.13 15.38 18.14
N ASP A 196 0.58 15.57 19.25
CA ASP A 196 1.06 16.88 19.70
C ASP A 196 2.07 17.50 18.72
N LYS A 197 2.87 16.65 18.05
CA LYS A 197 3.86 17.06 17.03
C LYS A 197 3.30 17.14 15.61
N ARG A 198 2.00 16.91 15.42
CA ARG A 198 1.34 17.00 14.12
C ARG A 198 1.06 18.46 13.76
N ASP A 199 1.51 18.89 12.59
CA ASP A 199 1.15 20.20 12.06
C ASP A 199 -0.26 20.21 11.45
N CYS A 200 -0.89 21.38 11.44
CA CYS A 200 -2.21 21.55 10.82
C CYS A 200 -2.16 21.14 9.34
N GLY A 201 -3.07 20.25 8.94
CA GLY A 201 -3.15 19.74 7.58
C GLY A 201 -2.35 18.46 7.33
N GLU A 202 -1.49 18.03 8.25
CA GLU A 202 -0.81 16.73 8.13
C GLU A 202 -1.75 15.56 8.44
N ARG A 203 -1.37 14.35 8.01
CA ARG A 203 -2.05 13.09 8.28
C ARG A 203 -1.09 12.11 8.93
N LEU A 204 -1.59 11.30 9.85
CA LEU A 204 -0.80 10.32 10.59
C LEU A 204 -1.19 8.90 10.14
N VAL A 205 -0.23 8.12 9.71
CA VAL A 205 -0.42 6.71 9.39
C VAL A 205 0.41 5.90 10.37
N PHE A 206 -0.24 5.30 11.35
CA PHE A 206 0.40 4.50 12.37
C PHE A 206 0.55 3.06 11.91
N GLN A 207 1.78 2.57 11.96
CA GLN A 207 2.15 1.17 11.79
C GLN A 207 2.35 0.56 13.16
N ASN A 208 1.58 -0.47 13.51
CA ASN A 208 1.68 -1.17 14.78
C ASN A 208 2.04 -2.65 14.57
N GLY A 209 3.33 -2.96 14.75
CA GLY A 209 3.92 -4.25 14.41
C GLY A 209 3.91 -5.28 15.53
N ALA A 210 3.48 -4.92 16.74
CA ALA A 210 3.58 -5.77 17.92
C ALA A 210 2.30 -5.79 18.76
N GLY A 211 1.95 -6.97 19.23
CA GLY A 211 0.98 -7.16 20.31
C GLY A 211 1.68 -6.95 21.65
N PHE A 212 1.21 -5.99 22.44
CA PHE A 212 1.77 -5.72 23.77
C PHE A 212 0.96 -6.46 24.83
N GLY A 213 1.65 -7.24 25.66
CA GLY A 213 1.06 -7.83 26.86
C GLY A 213 1.21 -6.90 28.04
N GLY A 214 0.12 -6.27 28.51
CA GLY A 214 0.14 -5.46 29.73
C GLY A 214 -0.74 -4.21 29.70
N SER A 215 -0.88 -3.58 30.87
CA SER A 215 -1.75 -2.44 31.18
C SER A 215 -1.27 -1.08 30.64
N ASP A 216 -0.68 -1.06 29.44
CA ASP A 216 -0.13 0.17 28.82
C ASP A 216 -1.19 1.26 28.69
N PHE A 217 -2.42 0.85 28.34
CA PHE A 217 -3.60 1.70 28.34
C PHE A 217 -4.83 0.89 28.74
N THR A 218 -5.84 1.57 29.26
CA THR A 218 -7.19 1.04 29.36
C THR A 218 -7.92 1.16 28.03
N THR A 219 -8.93 0.32 27.79
CA THR A 219 -9.78 0.43 26.60
C THR A 219 -10.40 1.83 26.48
N ALA A 220 -10.73 2.48 27.59
CA ALA A 220 -11.33 3.81 27.58
C ALA A 220 -10.34 4.91 27.13
N GLU A 221 -9.09 4.86 27.60
CA GLU A 221 -8.05 5.80 27.18
C GLU A 221 -7.74 5.68 25.69
N MET A 222 -7.54 4.44 25.20
CA MET A 222 -7.28 4.22 23.78
C MET A 222 -8.48 4.59 22.90
N THR A 223 -9.71 4.30 23.35
CA THR A 223 -10.93 4.72 22.65
C THR A 223 -10.97 6.25 22.51
N ALA A 224 -10.69 6.99 23.58
CA ALA A 224 -10.66 8.45 23.53
C ALA A 224 -9.61 8.99 22.54
N SER A 225 -8.42 8.37 22.49
CA SER A 225 -7.37 8.73 21.54
C SER A 225 -7.76 8.43 20.08
N LEU A 226 -8.36 7.27 19.82
CA LEU A 226 -8.82 6.88 18.48
C LEU A 226 -9.98 7.75 17.99
N ASP A 227 -10.95 8.07 18.86
CA ASP A 227 -12.07 8.97 18.55
C ASP A 227 -11.58 10.38 18.16
N GLU A 228 -10.59 10.92 18.88
CA GLU A 228 -10.03 12.24 18.58
C GLU A 228 -9.33 12.30 17.22
N THR A 229 -8.76 11.16 16.79
CA THR A 229 -7.91 11.07 15.60
C THR A 229 -8.64 10.60 14.34
N GLU A 230 -9.94 10.29 14.41
CA GLU A 230 -10.74 9.72 13.31
C GLU A 230 -10.59 10.47 11.98
N SER A 231 -10.52 11.81 12.04
CA SER A 231 -10.46 12.67 10.86
C SER A 231 -9.05 12.84 10.25
N TYR A 232 -7.98 12.42 10.94
CA TYR A 232 -6.61 12.70 10.50
C TYR A 232 -5.58 11.59 10.77
N ALA A 233 -5.97 10.47 11.36
CA ALA A 233 -5.10 9.31 11.55
C ALA A 233 -5.73 8.01 11.03
N PHE A 234 -4.88 7.11 10.54
CA PHE A 234 -5.20 5.73 10.16
C PHE A 234 -4.21 4.79 10.85
N PHE A 235 -4.68 3.63 11.31
CA PHE A 235 -3.88 2.66 12.06
C PHE A 235 -3.87 1.31 11.33
N ALA A 236 -2.70 0.88 10.87
CA ALA A 236 -2.46 -0.47 10.37
C ALA A 236 -1.86 -1.33 11.49
N ALA A 237 -2.67 -2.19 12.09
CA ALA A 237 -2.28 -3.02 13.22
C ALA A 237 -2.14 -4.49 12.82
N SER A 238 -1.08 -5.16 13.29
CA SER A 238 -0.89 -6.59 13.03
C SER A 238 -2.02 -7.44 13.64
N ALA A 239 -2.51 -8.44 12.90
CA ALA A 239 -3.61 -9.28 13.35
C ALA A 239 -3.23 -10.27 14.47
N GLY A 240 -1.93 -10.43 14.77
CA GLY A 240 -1.41 -11.41 15.72
C GLY A 240 -0.99 -12.72 15.06
N ASN A 241 -0.13 -13.47 15.75
CA ASN A 241 0.62 -14.61 15.19
C ASN A 241 0.35 -15.93 15.95
N ASP A 242 -0.85 -16.10 16.52
CA ASP A 242 -1.24 -17.26 17.34
C ASP A 242 -1.96 -18.35 16.53
N GLY A 243 -2.20 -18.10 15.24
CA GLY A 243 -2.93 -18.98 14.35
C GLY A 243 -4.44 -19.04 14.60
N ASP A 244 -5.02 -18.16 15.41
CA ASP A 244 -6.47 -18.13 15.70
C ASP A 244 -7.25 -17.70 14.45
N LYS A 245 -8.04 -18.61 13.87
CA LYS A 245 -8.85 -18.35 12.67
C LYS A 245 -10.29 -17.92 12.97
N THR A 246 -10.60 -17.68 14.24
CA THR A 246 -11.95 -17.30 14.68
C THR A 246 -12.06 -15.81 14.94
N SER A 247 -11.00 -15.17 15.44
CA SER A 247 -10.97 -13.74 15.70
C SER A 247 -9.55 -13.18 15.86
N VAL A 248 -9.38 -11.90 15.51
CA VAL A 248 -8.20 -11.09 15.87
C VAL A 248 -8.33 -10.39 17.23
N ALA A 249 -9.42 -10.61 17.97
CA ALA A 249 -9.65 -9.93 19.26
C ALA A 249 -8.58 -10.28 20.32
N GLY A 250 -7.91 -11.44 20.18
CA GLY A 250 -6.84 -11.90 21.05
C GLY A 250 -5.44 -11.35 20.71
N ALA A 251 -5.28 -10.62 19.60
CA ALA A 251 -3.97 -10.19 19.07
C ALA A 251 -3.15 -9.27 20.00
N GLY A 252 -3.79 -8.66 21.01
CA GLY A 252 -3.23 -7.54 21.75
C GLY A 252 -3.09 -6.28 20.88
N GLY A 253 -2.62 -5.18 21.46
CA GLY A 253 -2.38 -3.93 20.72
C GLY A 253 -3.67 -3.30 20.16
N LEU A 254 -3.57 -2.73 18.94
CA LEU A 254 -4.63 -1.91 18.34
C LEU A 254 -5.62 -2.70 17.47
N ALA A 255 -5.27 -3.90 16.98
CA ALA A 255 -6.10 -4.65 16.05
C ALA A 255 -7.56 -4.92 16.54
N PRO A 256 -7.82 -5.20 17.83
CA PRO A 256 -9.19 -5.38 18.31
C PRO A 256 -10.10 -4.16 18.13
N PHE A 257 -9.55 -2.94 18.10
CA PHE A 257 -10.31 -1.69 17.97
C PHE A 257 -10.91 -1.48 16.57
N GLN A 258 -10.52 -2.25 15.56
CA GLN A 258 -11.09 -2.14 14.20
C GLN A 258 -12.63 -2.32 14.20
N THR A 259 -13.16 -3.08 15.15
CA THR A 259 -14.60 -3.36 15.26
C THR A 259 -15.42 -2.15 15.70
N SER A 260 -14.78 -1.18 16.37
CA SER A 260 -15.41 0.01 16.93
C SER A 260 -14.92 1.31 16.30
N HIS A 261 -13.79 1.30 15.58
CA HIS A 261 -13.18 2.51 15.01
C HIS A 261 -12.88 2.31 13.52
N ALA A 262 -13.48 3.14 12.68
CA ALA A 262 -13.37 3.02 11.22
C ALA A 262 -11.95 3.29 10.70
N ASN A 263 -11.14 4.05 11.44
CA ASN A 263 -9.77 4.37 11.09
C ASN A 263 -8.73 3.32 11.52
N VAL A 264 -9.15 2.18 12.08
CA VAL A 264 -8.26 1.07 12.48
C VAL A 264 -8.47 -0.13 11.56
N ALA A 265 -7.38 -0.65 11.01
CA ALA A 265 -7.35 -1.86 10.20
C ALA A 265 -6.49 -2.93 10.86
N SER A 266 -7.06 -4.12 11.06
CA SER A 266 -6.32 -5.32 11.47
C SER A 266 -5.78 -6.06 10.23
N VAL A 267 -4.49 -6.33 10.19
CA VAL A 267 -3.77 -6.80 9.00
C VAL A 267 -3.21 -8.21 9.21
N GLY A 268 -3.73 -9.17 8.44
CA GLY A 268 -3.24 -10.55 8.41
C GLY A 268 -2.05 -10.74 7.44
N ALA A 269 -1.32 -11.84 7.60
CA ALA A 269 -0.12 -12.14 6.81
C ALA A 269 -0.44 -13.06 5.63
N LEU A 270 -0.09 -12.59 4.42
CA LEU A 270 -0.24 -13.33 3.18
C LEU A 270 1.12 -13.84 2.71
N GLU A 271 1.22 -15.14 2.53
CA GLU A 271 2.37 -15.82 1.93
C GLU A 271 2.15 -16.03 0.43
N PHE A 272 3.21 -15.97 -0.36
CA PHE A 272 3.19 -16.54 -1.71
C PHE A 272 3.41 -18.06 -1.64
N THR A 273 2.70 -18.81 -2.47
CA THR A 273 2.88 -20.26 -2.63
C THR A 273 3.61 -20.63 -3.91
N GLY A 274 3.75 -19.66 -4.83
CA GLY A 274 4.47 -19.81 -6.06
C GLY A 274 4.83 -18.45 -6.66
N THR A 275 5.99 -18.41 -7.31
CA THR A 275 6.41 -17.27 -8.11
C THR A 275 6.95 -17.75 -9.45
N GLU A 276 6.93 -16.87 -10.43
CA GLU A 276 7.62 -17.05 -11.70
C GLU A 276 8.27 -15.73 -12.13
N GLU A 277 9.28 -15.82 -12.98
CA GLU A 277 9.85 -14.63 -13.61
C GLU A 277 9.15 -14.36 -14.93
N ILE A 278 8.72 -13.12 -15.13
CA ILE A 278 8.14 -12.67 -16.40
C ILE A 278 8.92 -11.48 -16.96
N ASP A 279 8.84 -11.28 -18.27
CA ASP A 279 9.50 -10.17 -18.96
C ASP A 279 8.90 -8.81 -18.54
N ALA A 280 9.77 -7.89 -18.10
CA ALA A 280 9.40 -6.53 -17.73
C ALA A 280 9.39 -5.54 -18.91
N ILE A 281 9.65 -6.00 -20.15
CA ILE A 281 9.87 -5.23 -21.39
C ILE A 281 11.20 -4.46 -21.35
N THR A 282 11.45 -3.73 -20.28
CA THR A 282 12.69 -3.00 -20.01
C THR A 282 13.08 -3.18 -18.54
N GLY A 283 14.37 -3.44 -18.29
CA GLY A 283 14.87 -3.72 -16.93
C GLY A 283 14.93 -5.21 -16.56
N GLY A 284 14.79 -6.13 -17.52
CA GLY A 284 14.93 -7.58 -17.29
C GLY A 284 13.61 -8.27 -16.96
N SER A 285 13.61 -9.19 -16.00
CA SER A 285 12.42 -9.87 -15.51
C SER A 285 11.89 -9.26 -14.21
N ILE A 286 10.61 -9.44 -13.90
CA ILE A 286 10.05 -9.18 -12.55
C ILE A 286 9.46 -10.47 -11.98
N THR A 287 9.39 -10.55 -10.65
CA THR A 287 8.74 -11.67 -9.95
C THR A 287 7.21 -11.51 -9.99
N ASN A 288 6.55 -12.39 -10.74
CA ASN A 288 5.10 -12.56 -10.70
C ASN A 288 4.72 -13.55 -9.59
N VAL A 289 3.61 -13.29 -8.90
CA VAL A 289 3.05 -14.21 -7.90
C VAL A 289 2.00 -15.09 -8.57
N THR A 290 2.21 -16.40 -8.57
CA THR A 290 1.30 -17.37 -9.21
C THR A 290 0.32 -18.02 -8.22
N GLY A 291 0.53 -17.80 -6.93
CA GLY A 291 -0.37 -18.27 -5.88
C GLY A 291 -0.05 -17.64 -4.54
N THR A 292 -1.08 -17.51 -3.71
CA THR A 292 -0.98 -16.98 -2.35
C THR A 292 -1.81 -17.82 -1.38
N GLN A 293 -1.48 -17.74 -0.10
CA GLN A 293 -2.26 -18.32 1.00
C GLN A 293 -2.08 -17.49 2.27
N LEU A 294 -3.02 -17.60 3.20
CA LEU A 294 -2.85 -17.04 4.54
C LEU A 294 -1.75 -17.81 5.28
N ASP A 295 -0.82 -17.10 5.95
CA ASP A 295 0.17 -17.71 6.85
C ASP A 295 -0.58 -18.52 7.94
N ALA A 296 -0.09 -19.74 8.20
CA ALA A 296 -0.64 -20.63 9.21
C ALA A 296 -0.71 -20.00 10.61
N ASP A 297 0.28 -19.18 10.96
CA ASP A 297 0.38 -18.45 12.23
C ASP A 297 -0.43 -17.15 12.22
N SER A 298 -0.84 -16.59 11.07
CA SER A 298 -1.64 -15.37 11.04
C SER A 298 -3.00 -15.61 11.71
N ASN A 299 -3.36 -14.77 12.68
CA ASN A 299 -4.75 -14.74 13.14
C ASN A 299 -5.66 -14.24 12.00
N ALA A 300 -6.90 -14.69 12.02
CA ALA A 300 -7.97 -14.36 11.08
C ALA A 300 -9.33 -14.50 11.79
N GLY A 301 -10.42 -14.33 11.07
CA GLY A 301 -11.79 -14.47 11.60
C GLY A 301 -12.68 -13.32 11.20
N TRP A 302 -13.89 -13.26 11.76
CA TRP A 302 -14.95 -12.29 11.42
C TRP A 302 -14.54 -10.82 11.54
N ASN A 303 -13.52 -10.55 12.34
CA ASN A 303 -13.01 -9.21 12.62
C ASN A 303 -11.62 -8.97 12.01
N LEU A 304 -11.18 -9.77 11.04
CA LEU A 304 -10.06 -9.44 10.16
C LEU A 304 -10.51 -8.44 9.09
N THR A 305 -9.74 -7.36 8.90
CA THR A 305 -10.01 -6.29 7.92
C THR A 305 -9.53 -6.70 6.53
N LEU A 306 -8.24 -6.99 6.38
CA LEU A 306 -7.61 -7.38 5.12
C LEU A 306 -6.27 -8.08 5.40
N VAL A 307 -5.65 -8.62 4.35
CA VAL A 307 -4.31 -9.20 4.42
C VAL A 307 -3.32 -8.41 3.57
N ALA A 308 -2.03 -8.56 3.85
CA ALA A 308 -0.98 -7.99 3.03
C ALA A 308 0.24 -8.92 2.98
N PRO A 309 1.11 -8.78 1.98
CA PRO A 309 2.32 -9.57 1.85
C PRO A 309 3.16 -9.62 3.12
N GLU A 310 3.57 -10.81 3.50
CA GLU A 310 4.69 -11.01 4.42
C GLU A 310 5.95 -11.43 3.65
N ALA A 311 6.90 -12.12 4.28
CA ALA A 311 8.16 -12.53 3.66
C ALA A 311 8.83 -11.45 2.77
N SER A 312 8.70 -10.18 3.15
CA SER A 312 9.16 -9.05 2.33
C SER A 312 10.65 -8.84 2.56
N LYS A 313 11.36 -8.39 1.51
CA LYS A 313 12.75 -7.96 1.67
C LYS A 313 12.77 -6.70 2.54
N ALA A 314 13.53 -6.74 3.63
CA ALA A 314 13.70 -5.63 4.55
C ALA A 314 15.17 -5.49 4.93
N ILE A 315 15.57 -4.29 5.33
CA ILE A 315 16.91 -4.04 5.84
C ILE A 315 16.86 -3.84 7.35
N ASP A 316 17.89 -4.29 8.06
CA ASP A 316 18.07 -3.95 9.46
C ASP A 316 19.04 -2.78 9.65
N ALA A 317 19.14 -2.28 10.89
CA ALA A 317 19.98 -1.12 11.19
C ALA A 317 21.48 -1.34 10.94
N ASN A 318 21.93 -2.59 10.73
CA ASN A 318 23.31 -2.89 10.36
C ASN A 318 23.51 -2.95 8.83
N GLY A 319 22.48 -2.68 8.03
CA GLY A 319 22.51 -2.82 6.58
C GLY A 319 22.34 -4.23 6.08
N THR A 320 21.93 -5.17 6.94
CA THR A 320 21.72 -6.56 6.51
C THR A 320 20.35 -6.71 5.90
N LEU A 321 20.33 -7.03 4.61
CA LEU A 321 19.11 -7.44 3.90
C LEU A 321 18.68 -8.83 4.36
N SER A 322 17.41 -8.96 4.71
CA SER A 322 16.81 -10.22 5.14
C SER A 322 15.32 -10.27 4.82
N THR A 323 14.75 -11.46 4.89
CA THR A 323 13.31 -11.65 4.79
C THR A 323 12.66 -11.31 6.13
N PHE A 324 11.73 -10.35 6.13
CA PHE A 324 10.86 -10.02 7.24
C PHE A 324 9.51 -10.71 7.06
N THR A 325 8.97 -11.34 8.10
CA THR A 325 7.82 -12.25 7.99
C THR A 325 6.74 -11.91 9.02
N LYS A 326 5.63 -12.65 8.97
CA LYS A 326 4.46 -12.60 9.84
C LYS A 326 3.64 -11.32 9.70
N THR A 327 2.59 -11.21 10.52
CA THR A 327 1.70 -10.04 10.52
C THR A 327 2.43 -8.74 10.81
N SER A 328 3.58 -8.82 11.51
CA SER A 328 4.51 -7.71 11.73
C SER A 328 5.13 -7.17 10.45
N CYS A 329 5.30 -7.99 9.41
CA CYS A 329 5.69 -7.59 8.06
C CYS A 329 4.51 -7.18 7.18
N ALA A 330 3.33 -7.75 7.40
CA ALA A 330 2.14 -7.40 6.62
C ALA A 330 1.64 -5.97 6.91
N ASN A 331 1.55 -5.58 8.18
CA ASN A 331 1.03 -4.25 8.55
C ASN A 331 1.84 -3.05 8.01
N PRO A 332 3.19 -3.02 7.92
CA PRO A 332 3.91 -1.93 7.27
C PRO A 332 3.61 -1.84 5.77
N ASN A 333 3.29 -2.95 5.09
CA ASN A 333 2.84 -2.90 3.70
C ASN A 333 1.53 -2.08 3.58
N VAL A 334 0.57 -2.30 4.50
CA VAL A 334 -0.71 -1.55 4.54
C VAL A 334 -0.50 -0.09 4.96
N ALA A 335 0.39 0.18 5.91
CA ALA A 335 0.73 1.54 6.31
C ALA A 335 1.33 2.34 5.13
N GLY A 336 2.26 1.74 4.40
CA GLY A 336 2.81 2.34 3.18
C GLY A 336 1.73 2.62 2.13
N ALA A 337 0.84 1.65 1.88
CA ALA A 337 -0.28 1.81 0.96
C ALA A 337 -1.22 2.95 1.39
N ALA A 338 -1.61 3.00 2.67
CA ALA A 338 -2.43 4.07 3.23
C ALA A 338 -1.78 5.45 3.02
N ALA A 339 -0.46 5.55 3.16
CA ALA A 339 0.24 6.80 2.93
C ALA A 339 0.23 7.26 1.46
N ILE A 340 0.37 6.35 0.49
CA ILE A 340 0.21 6.67 -0.95
C ILE A 340 -1.20 7.18 -1.25
N VAL A 341 -2.22 6.47 -0.75
CA VAL A 341 -3.63 6.83 -0.96
C VAL A 341 -3.93 8.20 -0.35
N TRP A 342 -3.46 8.45 0.88
CA TRP A 342 -3.72 9.72 1.55
C TRP A 342 -2.95 10.89 0.93
N SER A 343 -1.76 10.64 0.39
CA SER A 343 -0.95 11.64 -0.32
C SER A 343 -1.63 12.12 -1.60
N GLU A 344 -2.42 11.25 -2.25
CA GLU A 344 -3.20 11.61 -3.44
C GLU A 344 -4.40 12.49 -3.09
N ASN A 345 -5.00 12.27 -1.92
CA ASN A 345 -6.15 13.03 -1.47
C ASN A 345 -6.14 13.28 0.05
N LEU A 346 -5.55 14.39 0.45
CA LEU A 346 -5.47 14.81 1.85
C LEU A 346 -6.84 15.17 2.45
N SER A 347 -7.93 15.30 1.68
CA SER A 347 -9.25 15.59 2.26
C SER A 347 -9.92 14.37 2.88
N LEU A 348 -9.40 13.17 2.63
CA LEU A 348 -9.93 11.92 3.20
C LEU A 348 -9.69 11.85 4.71
N THR A 349 -10.60 11.17 5.40
CA THR A 349 -10.51 10.74 6.80
C THR A 349 -9.86 9.36 6.90
N GLY A 350 -9.45 8.96 8.12
CA GLY A 350 -8.87 7.62 8.32
C GLY A 350 -9.86 6.49 8.00
N GLY A 351 -11.16 6.72 8.25
CA GLY A 351 -12.22 5.78 7.88
C GLY A 351 -12.36 5.60 6.37
N GLU A 352 -12.32 6.70 5.61
CA GLU A 352 -12.36 6.65 4.14
C GLU A 352 -11.10 6.00 3.56
N ILE A 353 -9.93 6.18 4.17
CA ILE A 353 -8.71 5.45 3.78
C ILE A 353 -8.91 3.94 3.93
N ARG A 354 -9.45 3.49 5.06
CA ARG A 354 -9.76 2.06 5.28
C ARG A 354 -10.79 1.55 4.26
N GLU A 355 -11.84 2.33 4.01
CA GLU A 355 -12.88 1.97 3.04
C GLU A 355 -12.28 1.83 1.64
N ILE A 356 -11.44 2.77 1.20
CA ILE A 356 -10.77 2.69 -0.09
C ILE A 356 -9.90 1.44 -0.16
N LEU A 357 -9.02 1.21 0.83
CA LEU A 357 -8.12 0.05 0.86
C LEU A 357 -8.87 -1.29 0.83
N THR A 358 -10.05 -1.39 1.45
CA THR A 358 -10.84 -2.62 1.50
C THR A 358 -11.73 -2.81 0.27
N THR A 359 -12.31 -1.74 -0.27
CA THR A 359 -13.17 -1.82 -1.48
C THR A 359 -12.37 -1.93 -2.77
N SER A 360 -11.09 -1.53 -2.75
CA SER A 360 -10.16 -1.68 -3.87
C SER A 360 -9.29 -2.93 -3.77
N ALA A 361 -9.39 -3.69 -2.68
CA ALA A 361 -8.57 -4.87 -2.45
C ALA A 361 -8.80 -5.94 -3.53
N MET A 362 -7.74 -6.69 -3.84
CA MET A 362 -7.87 -7.89 -4.64
C MET A 362 -8.48 -8.99 -3.77
N ASP A 363 -9.73 -9.33 -4.08
CA ASP A 363 -10.51 -10.37 -3.41
C ASP A 363 -9.81 -11.74 -3.50
N LEU A 364 -9.67 -12.40 -2.35
CA LEU A 364 -9.03 -13.70 -2.18
C LEU A 364 -10.00 -14.63 -1.47
N GLY A 365 -10.08 -15.88 -1.92
CA GLY A 365 -10.97 -16.86 -1.29
C GLY A 365 -12.41 -16.77 -1.80
N ALA A 366 -13.36 -16.62 -0.89
CA ALA A 366 -14.78 -16.52 -1.25
C ALA A 366 -15.09 -15.11 -1.75
N THR A 367 -16.03 -14.96 -2.70
CA THR A 367 -16.35 -13.63 -3.24
C THR A 367 -16.81 -12.66 -2.16
N GLY A 368 -16.14 -11.51 -2.09
CA GLY A 368 -16.36 -10.47 -1.09
C GLY A 368 -15.63 -10.78 0.22
N ARG A 369 -15.97 -10.02 1.27
CA ARG A 369 -15.29 -10.16 2.56
C ARG A 369 -15.48 -11.56 3.16
N ASP A 370 -14.39 -12.22 3.55
CA ASP A 370 -14.42 -13.52 4.22
C ASP A 370 -13.56 -13.59 5.50
N ASP A 371 -13.75 -14.64 6.30
CA ASP A 371 -13.06 -14.82 7.59
C ASP A 371 -11.56 -15.16 7.43
N THR A 372 -11.11 -15.59 6.26
CA THR A 372 -9.72 -16.01 6.01
C THR A 372 -8.87 -14.83 5.56
N TYR A 373 -9.35 -14.05 4.60
CA TYR A 373 -8.59 -12.98 3.96
C TYR A 373 -9.14 -11.57 4.25
N GLY A 374 -10.21 -11.45 5.04
CA GLY A 374 -10.88 -10.17 5.21
C GLY A 374 -11.43 -9.70 3.87
N ALA A 375 -11.13 -8.46 3.48
CA ALA A 375 -11.48 -7.92 2.16
C ALA A 375 -10.60 -8.45 1.01
N GLY A 376 -9.57 -9.26 1.29
CA GLY A 376 -8.55 -9.66 0.34
C GLY A 376 -7.21 -8.97 0.59
N THR A 377 -6.33 -8.96 -0.42
CA THR A 377 -5.02 -8.30 -0.33
C THR A 377 -5.05 -6.87 -0.85
N VAL A 378 -4.26 -5.99 -0.26
CA VAL A 378 -4.16 -4.60 -0.74
C VAL A 378 -3.75 -4.54 -2.21
N ASN A 379 -4.46 -3.74 -2.99
CA ASN A 379 -4.06 -3.29 -4.34
C ASN A 379 -3.92 -1.76 -4.31
N ILE A 380 -2.67 -1.29 -4.38
CA ILE A 380 -2.32 0.13 -4.20
C ILE A 380 -2.72 0.95 -5.43
N ASP A 381 -2.60 0.40 -6.65
CA ASP A 381 -3.02 1.08 -7.89
C ASP A 381 -4.53 1.38 -7.87
N SER A 382 -5.34 0.36 -7.57
CA SER A 382 -6.79 0.50 -7.47
C SER A 382 -7.18 1.49 -6.36
N ALA A 383 -6.49 1.45 -5.22
CA ALA A 383 -6.72 2.35 -4.10
C ALA A 383 -6.39 3.82 -4.44
N VAL A 384 -5.22 4.07 -5.03
CA VAL A 384 -4.78 5.44 -5.36
C VAL A 384 -5.63 6.03 -6.49
N ARG A 385 -6.07 5.22 -7.47
CA ARG A 385 -7.01 5.66 -8.51
C ARG A 385 -8.36 6.08 -7.95
N ARG A 386 -8.86 5.39 -6.91
CA ARG A 386 -10.08 5.79 -6.19
C ARG A 386 -9.87 7.13 -5.48
N ALA A 387 -8.75 7.31 -4.78
CA ALA A 387 -8.43 8.58 -4.13
C ALA A 387 -8.26 9.74 -5.13
N HIS A 388 -7.59 9.49 -6.25
CA HIS A 388 -7.42 10.44 -7.35
C HIS A 388 -8.75 10.86 -7.96
N ALA A 389 -9.65 9.91 -8.25
CA ALA A 389 -10.98 10.23 -8.76
C ALA A 389 -11.75 11.13 -7.79
N LEU A 390 -11.68 10.85 -6.48
CA LEU A 390 -12.31 11.66 -5.44
C LEU A 390 -11.67 13.05 -5.27
N SER A 391 -10.39 13.23 -5.62
CA SER A 391 -9.70 14.53 -5.54
C SER A 391 -9.97 15.41 -6.77
N VAL A 392 -10.13 14.80 -7.95
CA VAL A 392 -10.38 15.51 -9.21
C VAL A 392 -11.86 15.87 -9.37
N ASP A 393 -12.77 14.92 -9.16
CA ASP A 393 -14.21 15.12 -9.30
C ASP A 393 -14.98 14.30 -8.27
N ASN A 394 -15.15 14.88 -7.08
CA ASN A 394 -15.82 14.22 -5.97
C ASN A 394 -17.27 13.85 -6.29
N GLU A 395 -18.01 14.69 -7.03
CA GLU A 395 -19.41 14.44 -7.35
C GLU A 395 -19.54 13.20 -8.25
N LEU A 396 -18.78 13.17 -9.36
CA LEU A 396 -18.77 12.05 -10.29
C LEU A 396 -18.23 10.77 -9.64
N ALA A 397 -17.19 10.88 -8.82
CA ALA A 397 -16.61 9.74 -8.13
C ALA A 397 -17.53 9.20 -7.02
N SER A 398 -18.32 10.05 -6.36
CA SER A 398 -19.24 9.63 -5.30
C SER A 398 -20.49 8.91 -5.83
N LEU A 399 -20.78 8.99 -7.13
CA LEU A 399 -21.81 8.18 -7.81
C LEU A 399 -21.57 6.67 -7.68
N TYR A 400 -20.38 6.24 -7.25
CA TYR A 400 -20.08 4.86 -6.86
C TYR A 400 -21.09 4.28 -5.84
N SER A 401 -21.67 5.13 -4.98
CA SER A 401 -22.65 4.73 -3.96
C SER A 401 -24.12 4.83 -4.40
N ASN A 402 -24.41 5.52 -5.51
CA ASN A 402 -25.77 5.89 -5.93
C ASN A 402 -26.10 5.33 -7.32
N THR A 403 -26.89 4.27 -7.36
CA THR A 403 -27.46 3.70 -8.60
C THR A 403 -28.60 4.54 -9.19
N GLU A 404 -28.98 5.66 -8.58
CA GLU A 404 -30.19 6.43 -8.95
C GLU A 404 -30.06 7.36 -10.17
N PHE A 405 -28.86 7.63 -10.69
CA PHE A 405 -28.70 8.58 -11.82
C PHE A 405 -28.75 7.93 -13.22
N LEU A 406 -29.09 6.64 -13.31
CA LEU A 406 -29.50 6.01 -14.58
C LEU A 406 -31.03 5.90 -14.62
N ALA A 407 -31.70 7.05 -14.79
CA ALA A 407 -33.10 7.17 -15.16
C ALA A 407 -33.25 7.90 -16.50
#